data_AF-A0A0N4XKH4-F1
#
_entry.id   AF-A0A0N4XKH4-F1
#
_cell.length_a   1.000
_cell.length_b   1.000
_cell.length_c   1.000
_cell.angle_alpha   90.00
_cell.angle_beta   90.00
_cell.angle_gamma   90.00
#
_symmetry.space_group_name_H-M   'P 1'
#
loop_
_entity.id
_entity.type
_entity.pdbx_description
1 polymer ?
#
loop_
_entity_poly.entity_id
_entity_poly.type
_entity_poly.pdbx_seq_one_letter_code
_entity_poly.pdbx_strand_id
1 'polypeptide(L)' 'MAGNFWQSSHYDQWIFEKQELLRMRSEDLKIYTEEEYQKLMIFWANLIQTLAVEGIQQGHPKTRMQVSEKCKVL' A
#
# COMPACT_ATOMS: atom_id res chain seq x y z
N MET A 1 18.21 11.68 5.57
CA MET A 1 17.92 11.93 4.14
C MET A 1 16.78 12.93 3.90
N ALA A 2 15.93 13.26 4.88
CA ALA A 2 14.78 14.16 4.70
C ALA A 2 15.11 15.58 4.19
N GLY A 3 16.35 16.07 4.37
CA GLY A 3 16.78 17.39 3.87
C GLY A 3 17.38 17.40 2.46
N ASN A 4 17.70 16.24 1.87
CA ASN A 4 18.44 16.15 0.60
C ASN A 4 17.57 15.70 -0.57
N PHE A 5 16.27 16.02 -0.54
CA PHE A 5 15.33 15.57 -1.57
C PHE A 5 15.75 16.01 -2.99
N TRP A 6 16.14 17.28 -3.17
CA TRP A 6 16.52 17.86 -4.47
C TRP A 6 17.82 17.30 -5.06
N GLN A 7 18.60 16.57 -4.29
CA GLN A 7 19.82 15.88 -4.73
C GLN A 7 19.68 14.36 -4.63
N SER A 8 18.45 13.88 -4.36
CA SER A 8 18.18 12.46 -4.20
C SER A 8 17.83 11.84 -5.55
N SER A 9 18.17 10.56 -5.70
CA SER A 9 17.74 9.78 -6.87
C SER A 9 16.23 9.75 -7.05
N HIS A 10 15.47 9.90 -5.96
CA HIS A 10 14.02 10.00 -6.03
C HIS A 10 13.55 11.21 -6.83
N TYR A 11 14.20 12.36 -6.65
CA TYR A 11 13.90 13.56 -7.45
C TYR A 11 14.36 13.39 -8.90
N ASP A 12 15.58 12.89 -9.12
CA ASP A 12 16.18 12.83 -10.46
C ASP A 12 15.57 11.76 -11.37
N GLN A 13 15.10 10.63 -10.81
CA GLN A 13 14.74 9.44 -11.59
C GLN A 13 13.29 8.97 -11.39
N TRP A 14 12.64 9.32 -10.28
CA TRP A 14 11.34 8.75 -9.91
C TRP A 14 10.19 9.77 -9.90
N ILE A 15 10.47 11.02 -10.32
CA ILE A 15 9.44 12.01 -10.63
C ILE A 15 9.21 12.01 -12.13
N PHE A 16 8.12 11.37 -12.54
CA PHE A 16 7.74 11.27 -13.96
C PHE A 16 6.74 12.35 -14.34
N GLU A 17 6.79 12.77 -15.60
CA GLU A 17 5.74 13.59 -16.17
C GLU A 17 4.47 12.76 -16.42
N LYS A 18 3.30 13.40 -16.25
CA LYS A 18 2.00 12.75 -16.47
C LYS A 18 1.89 12.09 -17.85
N GLN A 19 2.41 12.73 -18.90
CA GLN A 19 2.31 12.22 -20.27
C GLN A 19 3.09 10.92 -20.46
N GLU A 20 4.27 10.82 -19.83
CA GLU A 20 5.10 9.63 -19.89
C GLU A 20 4.42 8.43 -19.22
N LEU A 21 3.82 8.66 -18.04
CA LEU A 21 3.03 7.65 -17.34
C LEU A 21 1.84 7.16 -18.16
N LEU A 22 1.13 8.06 -18.84
CA LEU A 22 0.01 7.69 -19.71
C LEU A 22 0.47 6.88 -20.93
N ARG A 23 1.62 7.23 -21.50
CA ARG A 23 2.21 6.48 -22.62
C ARG A 23 2.56 5.06 -22.19
N MET A 24 3.22 4.87 -21.06
CA MET A 24 3.54 3.54 -20.54
C MET A 24 2.28 2.73 -20.22
N ARG A 25 1.25 3.38 -19.65
CA ARG A 25 -0.04 2.76 -19.35
C ARG A 25 -0.84 2.39 -20.60
N SER A 26 -0.56 3.00 -21.76
CA SER A 26 -1.36 2.81 -22.98
C SER A 26 -1.40 1.36 -23.46
N GLU A 27 -0.42 0.54 -23.09
CA GLU A 27 -0.43 -0.90 -23.39
C GLU A 27 -1.43 -1.66 -22.53
N ASP A 28 -1.47 -1.39 -21.23
CA ASP A 28 -2.42 -1.99 -20.28
C ASP A 28 -3.87 -1.57 -20.56
N LEU A 29 -4.06 -0.31 -21.00
CA LEU A 29 -5.36 0.25 -21.39
C LEU A 29 -5.98 -0.43 -22.62
N LYS A 30 -5.23 -1.26 -23.36
CA LYS A 30 -5.79 -2.11 -24.43
C LYS A 30 -6.57 -3.29 -23.88
N ILE A 31 -6.27 -3.71 -22.65
CA ILE A 31 -6.84 -4.88 -21.97
C ILE A 31 -7.88 -4.45 -20.94
N TYR A 32 -7.58 -3.37 -20.19
CA TYR A 32 -8.43 -2.84 -19.12
C TYR A 32 -8.97 -1.46 -19.49
N THR A 33 -10.21 -1.18 -19.09
CA THR A 33 -10.72 0.20 -19.13
C THR A 33 -10.04 1.07 -18.08
N GLU A 34 -10.09 2.40 -18.23
CA GLU A 34 -9.46 3.33 -17.29
C GLU A 34 -10.00 3.16 -15.86
N GLU A 35 -11.31 2.91 -15.72
CA GLU A 35 -11.94 2.65 -14.42
C GLU A 35 -11.46 1.35 -13.77
N GLU A 36 -11.30 0.28 -14.55
CA GLU A 36 -10.80 -1.00 -14.05
C GLU A 36 -9.34 -0.91 -13.63
N TYR A 37 -8.53 -0.21 -14.42
CA TYR A 37 -7.13 0.04 -14.08
C TYR A 37 -7.00 0.83 -12.76
N GLN A 38 -7.87 1.83 -12.54
CA GLN A 38 -7.91 2.55 -11.27
C GLN A 38 -8.31 1.64 -10.09
N LYS A 39 -9.30 0.77 -10.28
CA LYS A 39 -9.71 -0.21 -9.25
C LYS A 39 -8.56 -1.19 -8.94
N LEU A 40 -7.82 -1.64 -9.95
CA LEU A 40 -6.64 -2.49 -9.76
C LEU A 40 -5.56 -1.79 -8.94
N MET A 41 -5.25 -0.52 -9.23
CA MET A 41 -4.29 0.26 -8.43
C MET A 41 -4.70 0.33 -6.95
N ILE A 42 -5.98 0.61 -6.68
CA ILE A 42 -6.52 0.67 -5.31
C ILE A 42 -6.45 -0.70 -4.63
N PHE A 43 -6.80 -1.77 -5.36
CA PHE A 43 -6.72 -3.14 -4.84
C PHE A 43 -5.30 -3.49 -4.37
N TRP A 44 -4.28 -3.24 -5.19
CA TRP A 44 -2.90 -3.54 -4.84
C TRP A 44 -2.40 -2.67 -3.68
N ALA A 45 -2.75 -1.39 -3.63
CA ALA A 45 -2.41 -0.52 -2.50
C ALA A 45 -3.01 -1.05 -1.18
N ASN A 46 -4.27 -1.45 -1.20
CA ASN A 46 -4.95 -2.04 -0.04
C ASN A 46 -4.34 -3.39 0.35
N LEU A 47 -3.97 -4.23 -0.63
CA LEU A 47 -3.31 -5.51 -0.35
C LEU A 47 -1.97 -5.30 0.35
N ILE A 48 -1.12 -4.41 -0.16
CA ILE A 48 0.18 -4.10 0.46
C ILE A 48 -0.02 -3.57 1.88
N GLN A 49 -0.99 -2.68 2.09
CA GLN A 49 -1.33 -2.15 3.42
C GLN A 49 -1.74 -3.26 4.39
N THR A 50 -2.65 -4.15 3.97
CA THR A 50 -3.11 -5.27 4.79
C THR A 50 -1.95 -6.21 5.14
N LEU A 51 -1.14 -6.59 4.15
CA LEU A 51 0.04 -7.44 4.37
C LEU A 51 1.06 -6.80 5.32
N ALA A 52 1.29 -5.49 5.21
CA ALA A 52 2.18 -4.78 6.11
C ALA A 52 1.65 -4.80 7.55
N VAL A 53 0.35 -4.55 7.75
CA VAL A 53 -0.28 -4.55 9.07
C VAL A 53 -0.27 -5.96 9.68
N GLU A 54 -0.66 -6.98 8.92
CA GLU A 54 -0.68 -8.38 9.37
C GLU A 54 0.74 -8.91 9.62
N GLY A 55 1.69 -8.59 8.75
CA GLY A 55 3.10 -8.98 8.90
C GLY A 55 3.78 -8.33 10.11
N ILE A 56 3.45 -7.07 10.42
CA ILE A 56 3.95 -6.40 11.63
C ILE A 56 3.32 -7.01 12.90
N GLN A 57 2.09 -7.53 12.83
CA GLN A 57 1.48 -8.22 13.97
C GLN A 57 2.12 -9.57 14.31
N GLN A 58 2.89 -10.18 13.41
CA GLN A 58 3.65 -11.41 13.71
C GLN A 58 4.95 -11.14 14.50
N GLY A 59 5.31 -9.87 14.74
CA GLY A 59 6.56 -9.46 15.41
C GLY A 59 6.48 -9.16 16.91
N HIS A 60 5.31 -9.28 17.57
CA HIS A 60 5.23 -9.16 19.03
C HIS A 60 4.74 -10.47 19.68
N PRO A 61 5.57 -11.13 20.52
CA PRO A 61 5.17 -12.30 21.27
C PRO A 61 4.26 -11.89 22.44
N LYS A 62 3.44 -12.86 22.87
CA LYS A 62 2.42 -12.81 23.94
C LYS A 62 1.06 -12.34 23.47
N THR A 63 0.32 -13.33 22.98
CA THR A 63 -0.96 -13.76 23.56
C THR A 63 -1.07 -13.36 25.05
N ARG A 64 -1.38 -12.08 25.33
CA ARG A 64 -2.06 -11.75 26.57
C ARG A 64 -3.49 -12.16 26.33
N MET A 65 -3.79 -13.37 26.78
CA MET A 65 -5.13 -13.84 27.10
C MET A 65 -5.84 -12.70 27.83
N GLN A 66 -6.62 -11.89 27.11
CA GLN A 66 -7.68 -11.13 27.74
C GLN A 66 -8.74 -12.20 28.01
N VAL A 67 -8.71 -12.74 29.22
CA VAL A 67 -9.85 -13.44 29.80
C VAL A 67 -11.03 -12.51 29.56
N SER A 68 -11.97 -12.95 28.74
CA SER A 68 -13.25 -12.29 28.64
C SER A 68 -13.86 -12.27 30.03
N GLU A 69 -13.88 -11.12 30.70
CA GLU A 69 -14.71 -10.88 31.89
C GLU A 69 -16.19 -10.76 31.48
N LYS A 70 -16.67 -11.74 30.69
CA LYS A 70 -18.07 -12.09 30.57
C LYS A 70 -18.29 -13.37 31.37
N CYS A 71 -18.33 -13.27 32.70
CA CYS A 71 -19.08 -14.19 33.57
C CYS A 71 -18.92 -13.86 35.07
N LYS A 72 -19.83 -13.02 35.57
CA LYS A 72 -20.52 -13.08 36.88
C LYS A 72 -21.27 -11.75 37.00
N VAL A 73 -22.58 -11.57 36.79
CA VAL A 73 -23.79 -12.30 37.25
C VAL A 73 -23.57 -13.02 38.58
N LEU A 74 -24.23 -12.48 39.60
CA LEU A 74 -24.20 -12.75 41.05
C LEU A 74 -23.17 -11.92 41.81
#